data_AF-A0A496RMK5-F1
#
_entry.id   AF-A0A496RMK5-F1
#
_cell.length_a   1.000
_cell.length_b   1.000
_cell.length_c   1.000
_cell.angle_alpha   90.00
_cell.angle_beta   90.00
_cell.angle_gamma   90.00
#
_symmetry.space_group_name_H-M   'P 1'
#
loop_
_entity.id
_entity.type
_entity.pdbx_description
1 polymer ?
#
loop_
_entity_poly.entity_id
_entity_poly.type
_entity_poly.pdbx_seq_one_letter_code
_entity_poly.pdbx_strand_id
1 'polypeptide(L)'
;MKDCPFCSIEKKTEWFLKEKDLVVCEDLDSKNFKLRILVVFNGKPYHKPYESYRAETIEYMLQKGIDVVNKLIQEGRINKIENIDISHFKVRDHFHLQIGVM
;
A
#
# COMPACT_ATOMS: atom_id res chain seq x y z
N MET A 1 -2.94 -16.82 -15.42
CA MET A 1 -2.67 -15.78 -14.40
C MET A 1 -1.27 -16.02 -13.84
N LYS A 2 -0.28 -15.21 -14.24
CA LYS A 2 1.03 -15.18 -13.55
C LYS A 2 0.79 -14.58 -12.16
N ASP A 3 1.45 -15.13 -11.14
CA ASP A 3 1.20 -14.85 -9.72
C ASP A 3 1.17 -13.35 -9.40
N CYS A 4 -0.01 -12.84 -9.02
CA CYS A 4 -0.11 -11.46 -8.53
C CYS A 4 0.76 -11.32 -7.27
N PRO A 5 1.68 -10.34 -7.22
CA PRO A 5 2.57 -10.19 -6.09
C PRO A 5 1.80 -9.85 -4.81
N PHE A 6 0.64 -9.19 -4.93
CA PHE A 6 -0.13 -8.67 -3.80
C PHE A 6 -1.11 -9.68 -3.18
N CYS A 7 -1.53 -10.71 -3.92
CA CYS A 7 -2.40 -11.77 -3.41
C CYS A 7 -1.79 -12.56 -2.24
N SER A 8 -0.48 -12.48 -2.05
CA SER A 8 0.24 -13.11 -0.94
C SER A 8 1.22 -12.13 -0.29
N ILE A 9 0.89 -10.84 -0.29
CA ILE A 9 1.81 -9.77 0.13
C ILE A 9 2.30 -9.96 1.56
N GLU A 10 1.41 -10.39 2.46
CA GLU A 10 1.74 -10.61 3.88
C GLU A 10 2.82 -11.68 4.10
N LYS A 11 3.06 -12.55 3.11
CA LYS A 11 4.09 -13.60 3.16
C LYS A 11 5.39 -13.20 2.45
N LYS A 12 5.40 -12.05 1.78
CA LYS A 12 6.49 -11.61 0.88
C LYS A 12 7.27 -10.40 1.38
N THR A 13 6.76 -9.69 2.37
CA THR A 13 7.37 -8.47 2.91
C THR A 13 7.12 -8.38 4.40
N GLU A 14 7.89 -7.56 5.11
CA GLU A 14 7.57 -7.13 6.46
C GLU A 14 6.54 -6.00 6.42
N TRP A 15 5.67 -5.95 7.42
CA TRP A 15 4.56 -4.99 7.47
C TRP A 15 4.70 -4.04 8.65
N PHE A 16 4.45 -2.76 8.39
CA PHE A 16 4.24 -1.75 9.42
C PHE A 16 2.87 -1.92 10.08
N LEU A 17 1.87 -2.37 9.31
CA LEU A 17 0.52 -2.64 9.77
C LEU A 17 -0.07 -3.85 9.03
N LYS A 18 -0.78 -4.70 9.78
CA LYS A 18 -1.61 -5.79 9.25
C LYS A 18 -2.93 -5.83 10.00
N GLU A 19 -4.01 -5.39 9.35
CA GLU A 19 -5.38 -5.40 9.91
C GLU A 19 -6.30 -6.22 9.01
N LYS A 20 -6.75 -7.39 9.51
CA LYS A 20 -7.49 -8.37 8.69
C LYS A 20 -6.69 -8.71 7.42
N ASP A 21 -7.19 -8.28 6.26
CA ASP A 21 -6.55 -8.45 4.96
C ASP A 21 -5.78 -7.20 4.51
N LEU A 22 -5.91 -6.05 5.17
CA LEU A 22 -5.15 -4.85 4.82
C LEU A 22 -3.70 -4.98 5.29
N VAL A 23 -2.76 -4.69 4.40
CA VAL A 23 -1.32 -4.65 4.67
C VAL A 23 -0.76 -3.28 4.29
N VAL A 24 0.00 -2.69 5.21
CA VAL A 24 0.83 -1.50 4.97
C VAL A 24 2.29 -1.89 5.17
N CYS A 25 3.10 -1.74 4.14
CA CYS A 25 4.47 -2.25 4.10
C CYS A 25 5.36 -1.35 3.24
N GLU A 26 6.66 -1.64 3.22
CA GLU A 26 7.52 -1.06 2.19
C GLU A 26 7.16 -1.67 0.83
N ASP A 27 7.14 -0.82 -0.20
CA ASP A 27 6.85 -1.24 -1.55
C ASP A 27 7.88 -2.26 -2.08
N LEU A 28 7.39 -3.31 -2.75
CA LEU A 28 8.19 -4.42 -3.25
C LEU A 28 9.19 -4.02 -4.35
N ASP A 29 8.99 -2.88 -5.02
CA ASP A 29 9.84 -2.41 -6.10
C ASP A 29 10.20 -0.93 -5.90
N SER A 30 11.00 -0.64 -4.87
CA SER A 30 11.48 0.69 -4.50
C SER A 30 12.67 1.18 -5.33
N LYS A 31 12.92 0.59 -6.52
CA LYS A 31 14.18 0.72 -7.30
C LYS A 31 14.71 2.12 -7.64
N ASN A 32 14.04 3.21 -7.30
CA ASN A 32 14.57 4.59 -7.38
C ASN A 32 14.01 5.53 -6.28
N PHE A 33 13.32 5.01 -5.25
CA PHE A 33 12.74 5.81 -4.17
C PHE A 33 13.45 5.46 -2.86
N LYS A 34 13.84 6.46 -2.05
CA LYS A 34 14.49 6.25 -0.75
C LYS A 34 13.65 5.38 0.19
N LEU A 35 12.33 5.56 0.14
CA LEU A 35 11.33 4.75 0.78
C LEU A 35 9.97 5.05 0.14
N ARG A 36 9.15 4.03 -0.09
CA ARG A 36 7.77 4.18 -0.56
C ARG A 36 6.90 3.18 0.18
N ILE A 37 5.77 3.65 0.70
CA ILE A 37 4.86 2.82 1.47
C ILE A 37 3.77 2.29 0.55
N LEU A 38 3.55 0.98 0.57
CA LEU A 38 2.51 0.28 -0.15
C LEU A 38 1.35 -0.03 0.81
N VAL A 39 0.13 0.36 0.42
CA VAL A 39 -1.12 0.02 1.12
C VAL A 39 -1.96 -0.84 0.20
N VAL A 40 -2.23 -2.08 0.61
CA VAL A 40 -2.90 -3.06 -0.26
C VAL A 40 -3.67 -4.09 0.56
N PHE A 41 -4.81 -4.55 0.03
CA PHE A 41 -5.49 -5.72 0.60
C PHE A 41 -4.85 -7.02 0.09
N ASN A 42 -4.53 -7.93 0.99
CA ASN A 42 -4.00 -9.27 0.71
C ASN A 42 -5.11 -10.22 0.22
N GLY A 43 -4.74 -11.15 -0.65
CA GLY A 43 -5.63 -12.24 -1.07
C GLY A 43 -6.41 -12.03 -2.37
N LYS A 44 -6.87 -13.16 -2.93
CA LYS A 44 -7.63 -13.21 -4.19
C LYS A 44 -8.96 -12.43 -4.21
N PRO A 45 -9.74 -12.31 -3.11
CA PRO A 45 -10.99 -11.53 -3.12
C PRO A 45 -10.79 -10.05 -3.47
N TYR A 46 -9.57 -9.53 -3.31
CA TYR A 46 -9.17 -8.16 -3.59
C TYR A 46 -8.40 -8.02 -4.92
N HIS A 47 -8.27 -9.11 -5.67
CA HIS A 47 -7.72 -9.10 -7.02
C HIS A 47 -8.77 -8.58 -8.00
N LYS A 48 -9.03 -7.28 -7.92
CA LYS A 48 -9.92 -6.54 -8.80
C LYS A 48 -9.40 -5.11 -9.01
N PRO A 49 -9.81 -4.44 -10.10
CA PRO A 49 -9.35 -3.09 -10.40
C PRO A 49 -10.02 -2.03 -9.49
N TYR A 50 -9.49 -0.81 -9.50
CA TYR A 50 -9.92 0.32 -8.65
C TYR A 50 -11.42 0.58 -8.70
N GLU A 51 -12.02 0.54 -9.88
CA GLU A 51 -13.43 0.83 -10.13
C GLU A 51 -14.38 -0.15 -9.42
N SER A 52 -13.86 -1.30 -8.99
CA SER A 52 -14.62 -2.31 -8.23
C SER A 52 -14.58 -2.10 -6.71
N TYR A 53 -13.89 -1.05 -6.24
CA TYR A 53 -13.83 -0.67 -4.83
C TYR A 53 -14.84 0.43 -4.54
N ARG A 54 -15.45 0.35 -3.35
CA ARG A 54 -16.29 1.44 -2.86
C ARG A 54 -15.42 2.58 -2.35
N ALA A 55 -15.92 3.81 -2.44
CA ALA A 55 -15.21 5.00 -1.97
C ALA A 55 -14.77 4.86 -0.51
N GLU A 56 -15.62 4.32 0.38
CA GLU A 56 -15.30 4.17 1.80
C GLU A 56 -14.14 3.19 2.03
N THR A 57 -13.96 2.20 1.14
CA THR A 57 -12.83 1.27 1.22
C THR A 57 -11.53 1.97 0.83
N ILE A 58 -11.57 2.82 -0.18
CA ILE A 58 -10.41 3.60 -0.64
C ILE A 58 -10.01 4.62 0.42
N GLU A 59 -10.98 5.33 1.01
CA GLU A 59 -10.76 6.27 2.11
C GLU A 59 -10.18 5.56 3.35
N TYR A 60 -10.68 4.38 3.69
CA TYR A 60 -10.13 3.57 4.78
C TYR A 60 -8.66 3.18 4.52
N MET A 61 -8.34 2.72 3.30
CA MET A 61 -6.95 2.42 2.94
C MET A 61 -6.05 3.65 3.05
N LEU A 62 -6.51 4.79 2.52
CA LEU A 62 -5.78 6.05 2.56
C LEU A 62 -5.50 6.49 4.01
N GLN A 63 -6.53 6.49 4.87
CA GLN A 63 -6.39 6.85 6.27
C GLN A 63 -5.36 5.97 6.97
N LYS A 64 -5.45 4.65 6.79
CA LYS A 64 -4.52 3.69 7.41
C LYS A 64 -3.08 3.86 6.93
N GLY A 65 -2.90 4.17 5.65
CA GLY A 65 -1.59 4.50 5.10
C GLY A 65 -1.00 5.76 5.72
N ILE A 66 -1.80 6.83 5.82
CA ILE A 66 -1.38 8.11 6.42
C ILE A 66 -1.06 7.94 7.91
N ASP A 67 -1.86 7.18 8.67
CA ASP A 67 -1.63 6.92 10.09
C ASP A 67 -0.27 6.23 10.31
N VAL A 68 0.06 5.24 9.48
CA VAL A 68 1.37 4.57 9.52
C VAL A 68 2.50 5.54 9.21
N VAL A 69 2.37 6.36 8.16
CA VAL A 69 3.42 7.33 7.81
C VAL A 69 3.59 8.37 8.91
N ASN A 70 2.52 8.89 9.49
CA ASN A 70 2.60 9.84 10.61
C ASN A 70 3.31 9.23 11.81
N LYS A 71 3.08 7.95 12.11
CA LYS A 71 3.82 7.24 13.15
C LYS A 71 5.31 7.13 12.83
N LEU A 72 5.66 6.80 11.59
CA LEU A 72 7.06 6.74 11.15
C LEU A 72 7.75 8.11 11.20
N ILE A 73 7.00 9.20 10.94
CA ILE A 73 7.48 10.58 11.12
C ILE A 73 7.75 10.88 12.59
N GLN A 74 6.82 10.53 13.48
CA GLN A 74 6.99 10.70 14.93
C GLN A 74 8.17 9.89 15.49
N GLU A 75 8.45 8.72 14.91
CA GLU A 75 9.61 7.88 15.21
C GLU A 75 10.92 8.43 14.62
N GLY A 76 10.88 9.49 13.82
CA GLY A 76 12.05 10.08 13.15
C GLY A 76 12.61 9.22 12.02
N ARG A 77 11.84 8.26 11.50
CA ARG A 77 12.25 7.37 10.40
C ARG A 77 12.01 7.99 9.03
N ILE A 78 11.09 8.95 8.96
CA ILE A 78 10.64 9.68 7.77
C ILE A 78 10.49 11.15 8.16
N ASN A 79 10.70 12.09 7.25
CA ASN A 79 10.46 13.52 7.47
C ASN A 79 9.03 13.92 7.12
N LYS A 80 8.56 13.57 5.90
CA LYS A 80 7.23 13.96 5.42
C LYS A 80 6.68 13.07 4.31
N ILE A 81 5.37 13.17 4.08
CA ILE A 81 4.71 12.69 2.86
C ILE A 81 5.04 13.65 1.72
N GLU A 82 5.48 13.11 0.58
CA GLU A 82 5.71 13.89 -0.65
C GLU A 82 4.53 13.82 -1.61
N ASN A 83 4.04 12.61 -1.85
CA ASN A 83 2.94 12.37 -2.76
C ASN A 83 2.17 11.11 -2.36
N ILE A 84 0.89 11.09 -2.73
CA ILE A 84 0.03 9.92 -2.61
C ILE A 84 -0.45 9.57 -4.00
N ASP A 85 -0.20 8.32 -4.36
CA ASP A 85 -0.47 7.79 -5.67
C ASP A 85 -1.50 6.66 -5.59
N ILE A 86 -2.63 6.93 -6.23
CA ILE A 86 -3.79 6.06 -6.28
C ILE A 86 -4.07 5.56 -7.70
N SER A 87 -3.26 5.96 -8.67
CA SER A 87 -3.53 5.77 -10.10
C SER A 87 -2.48 4.91 -10.83
N HIS A 88 -1.43 4.44 -10.15
CA HIS A 88 -0.41 3.63 -10.81
C HIS A 88 -0.78 2.15 -10.87
N PHE A 89 -1.36 1.75 -12.00
CA PHE A 89 -1.88 0.40 -12.25
C PHE A 89 -0.81 -0.63 -12.69
N LYS A 90 0.38 -0.65 -12.06
CA LYS A 90 1.44 -1.64 -12.43
C LYS A 90 0.95 -3.08 -12.27
N VAL A 91 0.06 -3.32 -11.30
CA VAL A 91 -0.77 -4.52 -11.19
C VAL A 91 -2.22 -4.10 -11.41
N ARG A 92 -2.65 -4.10 -12.68
CA ARG A 92 -3.97 -3.58 -13.09
C ARG A 92 -5.15 -4.18 -12.32
N ASP A 93 -5.05 -5.47 -12.05
CA ASP A 93 -6.15 -6.23 -11.44
C ASP A 93 -5.98 -6.38 -9.92
N HIS A 94 -5.14 -5.59 -9.26
CA HIS A 94 -5.05 -5.60 -7.79
C HIS A 94 -4.75 -4.20 -7.27
N PHE A 95 -5.82 -3.49 -6.94
CA PHE A 95 -5.73 -2.12 -6.47
C PHE A 95 -4.86 -1.97 -5.21
N HIS A 96 -4.04 -0.92 -5.19
CA HIS A 96 -3.14 -0.56 -4.11
C HIS A 96 -2.86 0.95 -4.15
N LEU A 97 -2.45 1.50 -3.01
CA LEU A 97 -1.98 2.88 -2.88
C LEU A 97 -0.46 2.87 -2.66
N GLN A 98 0.20 3.87 -3.22
CA GLN A 98 1.62 4.14 -2.98
C GLN A 98 1.75 5.51 -2.32
N ILE A 99 2.44 5.59 -1.19
CA ILE A 99 2.75 6.85 -0.51
C ILE A 99 4.25 7.09 -0.59
N GLY A 100 4.65 8.09 -1.37
CA GLY A 100 6.03 8.55 -1.46
C GLY A 100 6.38 9.41 -0.25
N VAL A 101 7.56 9.17 0.30
CA VAL A 101 8.04 9.78 1.54
C VAL A 101 9.50 10.20 1.43
N MET A 102 9.87 11.26 2.15
CA MET A 102 11.23 11.82 2.23
C MET A 102 11.72 11.86 3.66
#